data_AF-A0A2I0MBA7-F1
#
_entry.id   AF-A0A2I0MBA7-F1
#
_cell.length_a   1.000
_cell.length_b   1.000
_cell.length_c   1.000
_cell.angle_alpha   90.00
_cell.angle_beta   90.00
_cell.angle_gamma   90.00
#
_symmetry.space_group_name_H-M   'P 1'
#
loop_
_entity.id
_entity.type
_entity.pdbx_description
1 polymer ?
#
loop_
_entity_poly.entity_id
_entity_poly.type
_entity_poly.pdbx_seq_one_letter_code
_entity_poly.pdbx_strand_id
1 'polypeptide(L)'
;MDAINVAAAEKRVHSMEEREDQKDRLDFVRNQLNVLTEDTKEKIKRVTEEVESKVSSAMTDEICRLSVLVDEFYSDFHPSPQVLKLYKTELNKHIENGLGKNLADRCSSEVNQAMHQSQQEMIENLKPLLPSGVQNQLHLLIPCRRFDLSYDLNCHSLCADFQEDIMFHFSLGWSSLVNRFLGPKQAQRVLLGLADPNLQIPRPLATTPSAASLPAATPESVSHDEFMVPLVMSLASLTSRTSMSIIVVGGVIWRTIGWKLISLSLSMYGLLYLYERLTWTTKAKERAFKQQFVNYATEKLQMIVSLTSANCSHQVQQEMATTFARLCQQVDITQKNLENEIARLSKEIDQLENIQSNSRQLRNKAIHLENELDRFTKHFLQKGK
;
A
#
# COMPACT_ATOMS: atom_id res chain seq x y z
N MET A 1 -62.43 46.43 22.63
CA MET A 1 -61.51 45.45 23.25
C MET A 1 -61.65 44.05 22.64
N ASP A 2 -62.85 43.49 22.56
CA ASP A 2 -63.01 42.06 22.26
C ASP A 2 -62.49 41.63 20.87
N ALA A 3 -62.70 42.44 19.82
CA ALA A 3 -62.11 42.19 18.50
C ALA A 3 -60.56 42.08 18.53
N ILE A 4 -59.89 42.85 19.39
CA ILE A 4 -58.43 42.80 19.56
C ILE A 4 -58.02 41.52 20.31
N ASN A 5 -58.80 41.09 21.30
CA ASN A 5 -58.56 39.83 22.02
C ASN A 5 -58.78 38.59 21.16
N VAL A 6 -59.76 38.62 20.25
CA VAL A 6 -60.03 37.54 19.30
C VAL A 6 -58.91 37.49 18.26
N ALA A 7 -58.59 38.59 17.58
CA ALA A 7 -57.52 38.63 16.60
C ALA A 7 -56.13 38.27 17.18
N ALA A 8 -55.83 38.69 18.42
CA ALA A 8 -54.60 38.28 19.10
C ALA A 8 -54.59 36.78 19.47
N ALA A 9 -55.75 36.19 19.79
CA ALA A 9 -55.86 34.76 20.07
C ALA A 9 -55.72 33.92 18.79
N GLU A 10 -56.39 34.30 17.70
CA GLU A 10 -56.29 33.66 16.39
C GLU A 10 -54.85 33.70 15.87
N LYS A 11 -54.20 34.88 15.91
CA LYS A 11 -52.79 34.99 15.52
C LYS A 11 -51.88 34.14 16.41
N ARG A 12 -52.15 34.04 17.72
CA ARG A 12 -51.36 33.20 18.63
C ARG A 12 -51.49 31.71 18.29
N VAL A 13 -52.69 31.23 17.97
CA VAL A 13 -52.91 29.84 17.54
C VAL A 13 -52.13 29.57 16.25
N HIS A 14 -52.25 30.45 15.25
CA HIS A 14 -51.54 30.29 13.98
C HIS A 14 -50.00 30.27 14.17
N SER A 15 -49.43 31.20 14.95
CA SER A 15 -47.99 31.17 15.26
C SER A 15 -47.55 29.96 16.08
N MET A 16 -48.45 29.36 16.89
CA MET A 16 -48.18 28.10 17.60
C MET A 16 -48.14 26.90 16.64
N GLU A 17 -49.07 26.84 15.68
CA GLU A 17 -49.11 25.83 14.60
C GLU A 17 -47.83 25.91 13.75
N GLU A 18 -47.49 27.09 13.21
CA GLU A 18 -46.27 27.29 12.43
C GLU A 18 -45.01 26.87 13.21
N ARG A 19 -44.95 27.14 14.51
CA ARG A 19 -43.81 26.76 15.35
C ARG A 19 -43.70 25.25 15.53
N GLU A 20 -44.81 24.52 15.63
CA GLU A 20 -44.81 23.06 15.70
C GLU A 20 -44.40 22.46 14.35
N ASP A 21 -44.90 22.97 13.23
CA ASP A 21 -44.47 22.58 11.87
C ASP A 21 -42.95 22.77 11.66
N GLN A 22 -42.39 23.92 12.08
CA GLN A 22 -40.94 24.15 11.97
C GLN A 22 -40.14 23.21 12.88
N LYS A 23 -40.66 22.85 14.05
CA LYS A 23 -40.01 21.96 15.00
C LYS A 23 -39.99 20.51 14.49
N ASP A 24 -41.12 20.00 14.02
CA ASP A 24 -41.22 18.67 13.43
C ASP A 24 -40.32 18.55 12.19
N ARG A 25 -40.24 19.61 11.38
CA ARG A 25 -39.31 19.71 10.26
C ARG A 25 -37.84 19.71 10.71
N LEU A 26 -37.49 20.44 11.76
CA LEU A 26 -36.12 20.46 12.31
C LEU A 26 -35.71 19.08 12.83
N ASP A 27 -36.59 18.41 13.58
CA ASP A 27 -36.32 17.08 14.13
C ASP A 27 -36.25 16.03 13.01
N PHE A 28 -37.07 16.12 11.97
CA PHE A 28 -36.93 15.31 10.74
C PHE A 28 -35.57 15.52 10.06
N VAL A 29 -35.15 16.78 9.83
CA VAL A 29 -33.88 17.09 9.16
C VAL A 29 -32.67 16.61 9.98
N ARG A 30 -32.71 16.73 11.32
CA ARG A 30 -31.68 16.19 12.21
C ARG A 30 -31.59 14.67 12.13
N ASN A 31 -32.73 13.98 12.20
CA ASN A 31 -32.75 12.52 12.19
C ASN A 31 -32.28 11.95 10.85
N GLN A 32 -32.71 12.56 9.74
CA GLN A 32 -32.22 12.22 8.39
C GLN A 32 -30.73 12.50 8.21
N LEU A 33 -30.23 13.64 8.69
CA LEU A 33 -28.80 13.97 8.62
C LEU A 33 -27.94 12.92 9.36
N ASN A 34 -28.38 12.45 10.53
CA ASN A 34 -27.68 11.40 11.28
C ASN A 34 -27.62 10.07 10.49
N VAL A 35 -28.74 9.64 9.89
CA VAL A 35 -28.80 8.42 9.07
C VAL A 35 -27.91 8.56 7.83
N LEU A 36 -28.00 9.68 7.12
CA LEU A 36 -27.18 9.97 5.94
C LEU A 36 -25.69 10.07 6.26
N THR A 37 -25.33 10.50 7.48
CA THR A 37 -23.94 10.59 7.93
C THR A 37 -23.30 9.22 8.05
N GLU A 38 -23.99 8.25 8.67
CA GLU A 38 -23.46 6.90 8.80
C GLU A 38 -23.50 6.14 7.46
N ASP A 39 -24.55 6.28 6.64
CA ASP A 39 -24.57 5.71 5.27
C ASP A 39 -23.41 6.26 4.42
N THR A 40 -23.23 7.58 4.41
CA THR A 40 -22.14 8.21 3.63
C THR A 40 -20.76 7.75 4.11
N LYS A 41 -20.56 7.63 5.42
CA LYS A 41 -19.31 7.14 6.01
C LYS A 41 -19.02 5.69 5.64
N GLU A 42 -20.03 4.80 5.66
CA GLU A 42 -19.91 3.43 5.18
C GLU A 42 -19.63 3.37 3.67
N LYS A 43 -20.26 4.26 2.90
CA LYS A 43 -20.09 4.39 1.45
C LYS A 43 -18.70 4.91 1.06
N ILE A 44 -18.17 5.88 1.78
CA ILE A 44 -16.78 6.35 1.66
C ILE A 44 -15.84 5.16 1.93
N LYS A 45 -16.04 4.41 3.01
CA LYS A 45 -15.23 3.23 3.34
C LYS A 45 -15.26 2.18 2.22
N ARG A 46 -16.44 1.86 1.66
CA ARG A 46 -16.58 0.94 0.52
C ARG A 46 -15.81 1.42 -0.73
N VAL A 47 -15.95 2.69 -1.11
CA VAL A 47 -15.23 3.25 -2.28
C VAL A 47 -13.72 3.26 -2.04
N THR A 48 -13.30 3.61 -0.82
CA THR A 48 -11.90 3.60 -0.37
C THR A 48 -11.29 2.19 -0.50
N GLU A 49 -11.98 1.15 0.01
CA GLU A 49 -11.59 -0.26 -0.12
C GLU A 49 -11.57 -0.75 -1.59
N GLU A 50 -12.54 -0.34 -2.42
CA GLU A 50 -12.60 -0.68 -3.84
C GLU A 50 -11.42 -0.07 -4.61
N VAL A 51 -11.12 1.21 -4.37
CA VAL A 51 -9.99 1.93 -4.97
C VAL A 51 -8.66 1.28 -4.59
N GLU A 52 -8.48 0.92 -3.32
CA GLU A 52 -7.27 0.23 -2.85
C GLU A 52 -7.06 -1.10 -3.58
N SER A 53 -8.11 -1.94 -3.63
CA SER A 53 -8.08 -3.23 -4.31
C SER A 53 -7.77 -3.09 -5.81
N LYS A 54 -8.42 -2.13 -6.49
CA LYS A 54 -8.21 -1.87 -7.92
C LYS A 54 -6.80 -1.36 -8.24
N VAL A 55 -6.29 -0.41 -7.46
CA VAL A 55 -4.93 0.13 -7.66
C VAL A 55 -3.88 -0.94 -7.36
N SER A 56 -4.10 -1.76 -6.31
CA SER A 56 -3.23 -2.91 -6.00
C SER A 56 -3.20 -3.94 -7.13
N SER A 57 -4.36 -4.31 -7.69
CA SER A 57 -4.45 -5.23 -8.82
C SER A 57 -3.82 -4.65 -10.10
N ALA A 58 -4.13 -3.40 -10.45
CA ALA A 58 -3.60 -2.76 -11.64
C ALA A 58 -2.07 -2.58 -11.56
N MET A 59 -1.54 -2.18 -10.40
CA MET A 59 -0.10 -2.08 -10.19
C MET A 59 0.58 -3.45 -10.23
N THR A 60 -0.05 -4.50 -9.71
CA THR A 60 0.45 -5.89 -9.81
C THR A 60 0.50 -6.39 -11.26
N ASP A 61 -0.53 -6.09 -12.07
CA ASP A 61 -0.54 -6.41 -13.50
C ASP A 61 0.58 -5.69 -14.26
N GLU A 62 0.78 -4.39 -14.00
CA GLU A 62 1.83 -3.62 -14.66
C GLU A 62 3.24 -4.03 -14.19
N ILE A 63 3.40 -4.47 -12.93
CA ILE A 63 4.64 -5.11 -12.46
C ILE A 63 4.90 -6.43 -13.20
N CYS A 64 3.87 -7.26 -13.42
CA CYS A 64 4.02 -8.47 -14.26
C CYS A 64 4.44 -8.14 -15.71
N ARG A 65 4.11 -6.94 -16.20
CA ARG A 65 4.47 -6.42 -17.53
C ARG A 65 5.76 -5.58 -17.55
N LEU A 66 6.43 -5.42 -16.40
CA LEU A 66 7.65 -4.61 -16.26
C LEU A 66 8.77 -5.01 -17.24
N SER A 67 8.85 -6.31 -17.59
CA SER A 67 9.77 -6.82 -18.61
C SER A 67 9.61 -6.12 -19.96
N VAL A 68 8.38 -5.85 -20.40
CA VAL A 68 8.09 -5.15 -21.67
C VAL A 68 8.54 -3.70 -21.58
N LEU A 69 8.22 -3.01 -20.48
CA LEU A 69 8.61 -1.61 -20.26
C LEU A 69 10.14 -1.44 -20.18
N VAL A 70 10.86 -2.41 -19.60
CA VAL A 70 12.33 -2.43 -19.57
C VAL A 70 12.94 -2.77 -20.93
N ASP A 71 12.29 -3.61 -21.73
CA ASP A 71 12.73 -3.93 -23.10
C ASP A 71 12.51 -2.77 -24.09
N GLU A 72 11.43 -1.97 -23.92
CA GLU A 72 11.16 -0.75 -24.69
C GLU A 72 12.14 0.40 -24.42
N PHE A 73 12.89 0.36 -23.30
CA PHE A 73 13.93 1.35 -23.01
C PHE A 73 15.17 1.19 -23.90
N TYR A 74 15.42 2.19 -24.74
CA TYR A 74 16.62 2.30 -25.58
C TYR A 74 17.54 3.41 -25.10
N SER A 75 18.77 3.05 -24.71
CA SER A 75 19.84 3.99 -24.34
C SER A 75 21.22 3.34 -24.56
N ASP A 76 22.27 4.13 -24.70
CA ASP A 76 23.63 3.63 -25.00
C ASP A 76 24.23 2.86 -23.80
N PHE A 77 24.12 1.53 -23.84
CA PHE A 77 24.67 0.67 -22.80
C PHE A 77 26.19 0.53 -22.92
N HIS A 78 26.93 1.11 -21.96
CA HIS A 78 28.39 0.97 -21.88
C HIS A 78 28.84 0.44 -20.50
N PRO A 79 29.77 -0.53 -20.41
CA PRO A 79 30.25 -1.10 -19.14
C PRO A 79 31.06 -0.16 -18.22
N SER A 80 31.10 1.16 -18.48
CA SER A 80 31.82 2.11 -17.65
C SER A 80 30.94 2.57 -16.48
N PRO A 81 31.46 2.65 -15.24
CA PRO A 81 30.65 2.85 -14.04
C PRO A 81 29.87 4.18 -14.03
N GLN A 82 30.42 5.22 -14.68
CA GLN A 82 29.75 6.51 -14.82
C GLN A 82 28.54 6.45 -15.76
N VAL A 83 28.67 5.74 -16.90
CA VAL A 83 27.57 5.58 -17.87
C VAL A 83 26.52 4.61 -17.31
N LEU A 84 26.93 3.55 -16.62
CA LEU A 84 26.02 2.61 -15.97
C LEU A 84 25.15 3.29 -14.89
N LYS A 85 25.73 4.20 -14.08
CA LYS A 85 24.96 5.00 -13.11
C LYS A 85 23.95 5.93 -13.80
N LEU A 86 24.30 6.53 -14.93
CA LEU A 86 23.38 7.35 -15.71
C LEU A 86 22.26 6.50 -16.33
N TYR A 87 22.61 5.36 -16.93
CA TYR A 87 21.68 4.38 -17.50
C TYR A 87 20.68 3.88 -16.44
N LYS A 88 21.15 3.51 -15.24
CA LYS A 88 20.30 3.13 -14.10
C LYS A 88 19.37 4.28 -13.67
N THR A 89 19.82 5.53 -13.75
CA THR A 89 18.98 6.70 -13.38
C THR A 89 17.87 6.94 -14.40
N GLU A 90 18.20 6.97 -15.69
CA GLU A 90 17.20 7.14 -16.76
C GLU A 90 16.28 5.92 -16.91
N LEU A 91 16.75 4.69 -16.68
CA LEU A 91 15.90 3.50 -16.64
C LEU A 91 14.88 3.56 -15.50
N ASN A 92 15.30 3.92 -14.28
CA ASN A 92 14.37 4.09 -13.16
C ASN A 92 13.31 5.16 -13.47
N LYS A 93 13.71 6.29 -14.03
CA LYS A 93 12.82 7.36 -14.44
C LYS A 93 11.89 6.96 -15.58
N HIS A 94 12.36 6.16 -16.54
CA HIS A 94 11.51 5.62 -17.61
C HIS A 94 10.44 4.68 -17.05
N ILE A 95 10.83 3.79 -16.13
CA ILE A 95 9.90 2.87 -15.45
C ILE A 95 8.90 3.63 -14.59
N GLU A 96 9.34 4.61 -13.80
CA GLU A 96 8.48 5.41 -12.94
C GLU A 96 7.42 6.16 -13.76
N ASN A 97 7.83 6.82 -14.85
CA ASN A 97 6.91 7.50 -15.75
C ASN A 97 5.99 6.53 -16.50
N GLY A 98 6.49 5.38 -16.96
CA GLY A 98 5.70 4.38 -17.68
C GLY A 98 4.67 3.69 -16.79
N LEU A 99 5.09 3.22 -15.62
CA LEU A 99 4.23 2.57 -14.62
C LEU A 99 3.22 3.56 -14.05
N GLY A 100 3.65 4.78 -13.68
CA GLY A 100 2.76 5.84 -13.21
C GLY A 100 1.73 6.26 -14.26
N LYS A 101 2.13 6.37 -15.53
CA LYS A 101 1.20 6.67 -16.63
C LYS A 101 0.23 5.52 -16.91
N ASN A 102 0.70 4.28 -17.01
CA ASN A 102 -0.18 3.13 -17.24
C ASN A 102 -1.19 2.96 -16.10
N LEU A 103 -0.76 3.20 -14.86
CA LEU A 103 -1.62 3.15 -13.68
C LEU A 103 -2.64 4.31 -13.69
N ALA A 104 -2.25 5.52 -14.09
CA ALA A 104 -3.18 6.62 -14.32
C ALA A 104 -4.19 6.33 -15.44
N ASP A 105 -3.74 5.85 -16.60
CA ASP A 105 -4.60 5.54 -17.75
C ASP A 105 -5.62 4.42 -17.41
N ARG A 106 -5.23 3.43 -16.59
CA ARG A 106 -6.12 2.34 -16.14
C ARG A 106 -7.03 2.73 -14.97
N CYS A 107 -6.49 3.35 -13.93
CA CYS A 107 -7.24 3.61 -12.69
C CYS A 107 -7.97 4.96 -12.69
N SER A 108 -7.43 6.01 -13.32
CA SER A 108 -7.99 7.37 -13.18
C SER A 108 -9.43 7.47 -13.68
N SER A 109 -9.78 6.80 -14.78
CA SER A 109 -11.17 6.79 -15.28
C SER A 109 -12.13 6.12 -14.30
N GLU A 110 -11.77 4.95 -13.76
CA GLU A 110 -12.63 4.20 -12.83
C GLU A 110 -12.75 4.89 -11.47
N VAL A 111 -11.63 5.38 -10.92
CA VAL A 111 -11.61 6.10 -9.64
C VAL A 111 -12.41 7.40 -9.76
N ASN A 112 -12.22 8.19 -10.83
CA ASN A 112 -13.03 9.39 -11.06
C ASN A 112 -14.53 9.04 -11.26
N GLN A 113 -14.87 7.92 -11.90
CA GLN A 113 -16.25 7.49 -12.06
C GLN A 113 -16.89 7.11 -10.71
N ALA A 114 -16.24 6.27 -9.91
CA ALA A 114 -16.71 5.88 -8.58
C ALA A 114 -16.84 7.09 -7.63
N MET A 115 -15.87 8.01 -7.69
CA MET A 115 -15.87 9.29 -6.98
C MET A 115 -17.08 10.14 -7.39
N HIS A 116 -17.25 10.40 -8.69
CA HIS A 116 -18.37 11.21 -9.20
C HIS A 116 -19.73 10.60 -8.90
N GLN A 117 -19.88 9.27 -9.03
CA GLN A 117 -21.12 8.58 -8.71
C GLN A 117 -21.45 8.75 -7.22
N SER A 118 -20.50 8.47 -6.33
CA SER A 118 -20.71 8.59 -4.89
C SER A 118 -21.00 10.05 -4.48
N GLN A 119 -20.30 11.04 -5.05
CA GLN A 119 -20.58 12.46 -4.86
C GLN A 119 -22.01 12.85 -5.33
N GLN A 120 -22.43 12.39 -6.51
CA GLN A 120 -23.77 12.67 -7.03
C GLN A 120 -24.86 12.03 -6.16
N GLU A 121 -24.66 10.80 -5.70
CA GLU A 121 -25.59 10.13 -4.79
C GLU A 121 -25.66 10.81 -3.42
N MET A 122 -24.54 11.29 -2.87
CA MET A 122 -24.54 12.14 -1.66
C MET A 122 -25.35 13.44 -1.87
N ILE A 123 -25.21 14.08 -3.04
CA ILE A 123 -25.92 15.32 -3.37
C ILE A 123 -27.42 15.07 -3.51
N GLU A 124 -27.85 14.05 -4.26
CA GLU A 124 -29.29 13.73 -4.42
C GLU A 124 -29.94 13.33 -3.09
N ASN A 125 -29.24 12.57 -2.24
CA ASN A 125 -29.74 12.19 -0.92
C ASN A 125 -29.87 13.39 0.05
N LEU A 126 -29.04 14.41 -0.09
CA LEU A 126 -29.03 15.59 0.80
C LEU A 126 -29.95 16.72 0.31
N LYS A 127 -30.20 16.80 -1.00
CA LYS A 127 -31.14 17.72 -1.68
C LYS A 127 -32.53 17.85 -1.00
N PRO A 128 -33.24 16.78 -0.59
CA PRO A 128 -34.55 16.91 0.08
C PRO A 128 -34.48 17.56 1.47
N LEU A 129 -33.32 17.59 2.13
CA LEU A 129 -33.17 18.23 3.44
C LEU A 129 -32.96 19.75 3.35
N LEU A 130 -32.56 20.25 2.18
CA LEU A 130 -32.25 21.65 1.95
C LEU A 130 -33.47 22.48 1.53
N PRO A 131 -33.52 23.79 1.82
CA PRO A 131 -34.56 24.69 1.31
C PRO A 131 -34.49 24.78 -0.22
N SER A 132 -35.65 24.94 -0.87
CA SER A 132 -35.79 25.02 -2.33
C SER A 132 -34.91 26.10 -2.99
N GLY A 133 -34.59 27.19 -2.29
CA GLY A 133 -33.66 28.21 -2.76
C GLY A 133 -32.20 27.76 -2.89
N VAL A 134 -31.76 26.80 -2.07
CA VAL A 134 -30.38 26.28 -2.04
C VAL A 134 -30.22 25.07 -2.98
N GLN A 135 -31.28 24.29 -3.17
CA GLN A 135 -31.28 23.10 -4.05
C GLN A 135 -30.78 23.41 -5.47
N ASN A 136 -31.14 24.58 -6.02
CA ASN A 136 -30.72 25.00 -7.36
C ASN A 136 -29.28 25.55 -7.42
N GLN A 137 -28.63 25.81 -6.28
CA GLN A 137 -27.28 26.37 -6.19
C GLN A 137 -26.23 25.35 -5.73
N LEU A 138 -26.65 24.18 -5.24
CA LEU A 138 -25.78 23.08 -4.78
C LEU A 138 -24.65 22.74 -5.77
N HIS A 139 -24.97 22.59 -7.06
CA HIS A 139 -23.99 22.27 -8.10
C HIS A 139 -22.94 23.37 -8.36
N LEU A 140 -23.20 24.62 -7.96
CA LEU A 140 -22.24 25.73 -8.02
C LEU A 140 -21.39 25.83 -6.74
N LEU A 141 -21.98 25.48 -5.59
CA LEU A 141 -21.34 25.53 -4.28
C LEU A 141 -20.36 24.36 -4.04
N ILE A 142 -20.56 23.23 -4.74
CA ILE A 142 -19.72 22.03 -4.63
C ILE A 142 -19.17 21.66 -6.02
N PRO A 143 -18.08 22.30 -6.45
CA PRO A 143 -17.37 21.89 -7.67
C PRO A 143 -16.84 20.46 -7.48
N CYS A 144 -17.45 19.50 -8.17
CA CYS A 144 -16.91 18.16 -8.32
C CYS A 144 -15.67 18.27 -9.21
N ARG A 145 -14.51 18.54 -8.60
CA ARG A 145 -13.22 18.63 -9.31
C ARG A 145 -12.88 17.25 -9.86
N ARG A 146 -12.27 17.22 -11.05
CA ARG A 146 -11.52 16.04 -11.49
C ARG A 146 -10.42 15.78 -10.47
N PHE A 147 -10.42 14.58 -9.92
CA PHE A 147 -9.40 14.13 -9.00
C PHE A 147 -8.24 13.57 -9.83
N ASP A 148 -7.10 14.24 -9.78
CA ASP A 148 -5.91 13.85 -10.52
C ASP A 148 -4.99 13.05 -9.61
N LEU A 149 -4.78 11.78 -9.97
CA LEU A 149 -4.09 10.80 -9.14
C LEU A 149 -2.58 10.88 -9.35
N SER A 150 -1.87 11.41 -8.35
CA SER A 150 -0.41 11.39 -8.31
C SER A 150 0.10 10.04 -7.79
N TYR A 151 0.58 9.20 -8.71
CA TYR A 151 1.28 7.95 -8.39
C TYR A 151 2.79 8.21 -8.26
N ASP A 152 3.22 8.73 -7.11
CA ASP A 152 4.65 8.84 -6.79
C ASP A 152 5.17 7.48 -6.29
N LEU A 153 5.98 6.83 -7.13
CA LEU A 153 6.53 5.49 -6.88
C LEU A 153 7.99 5.51 -6.43
N ASN A 154 8.67 6.67 -6.45
CA ASN A 154 10.07 6.85 -6.05
C ASN A 154 11.02 5.70 -6.48
N CYS A 155 10.94 5.24 -7.73
CA CYS A 155 11.71 4.09 -8.22
C CYS A 155 13.22 4.30 -8.07
N HIS A 156 13.68 5.56 -8.14
CA HIS A 156 15.07 5.94 -7.92
C HIS A 156 15.62 5.56 -6.53
N SER A 157 14.82 5.69 -5.46
CA SER A 157 15.25 5.30 -4.11
C SER A 157 15.08 3.81 -3.87
N LEU A 158 13.99 3.21 -4.37
CA LEU A 158 13.74 1.76 -4.29
C LEU A 158 14.85 0.92 -4.94
N CYS A 159 15.39 1.40 -6.07
CA CYS A 159 16.42 0.68 -6.83
C CYS A 159 17.85 1.15 -6.53
N ALA A 160 18.06 2.02 -5.53
CA ALA A 160 19.39 2.52 -5.18
C ALA A 160 20.37 1.38 -4.88
N ASP A 161 19.97 0.40 -4.08
CA ASP A 161 20.80 -0.71 -3.59
C ASP A 161 21.07 -1.82 -4.62
N PHE A 162 20.52 -1.74 -5.84
CA PHE A 162 20.77 -2.74 -6.88
C PHE A 162 22.27 -2.79 -7.25
N GLN A 163 22.92 -3.92 -6.95
CA GLN A 163 24.29 -4.26 -7.33
C GLN A 163 24.26 -5.17 -8.57
N GLU A 164 25.07 -4.83 -9.57
CA GLU A 164 24.95 -5.41 -10.91
C GLU A 164 26.02 -6.47 -11.16
N ASP A 165 25.63 -7.72 -11.42
CA ASP A 165 26.56 -8.75 -11.87
C ASP A 165 26.61 -8.83 -13.40
N ILE A 166 27.43 -7.96 -13.98
CA ILE A 166 27.76 -7.90 -15.40
C ILE A 166 29.11 -8.60 -15.68
N MET A 167 29.70 -9.25 -14.65
CA MET A 167 30.93 -10.02 -14.82
C MET A 167 30.67 -11.27 -15.65
N PHE A 168 31.65 -11.63 -16.48
CA PHE A 168 31.59 -12.85 -17.27
C PHE A 168 31.81 -14.06 -16.36
N HIS A 169 30.73 -14.76 -16.02
CA HIS A 169 30.77 -16.03 -15.31
C HIS A 169 30.67 -17.20 -16.29
N PHE A 170 31.79 -17.90 -16.50
CA PHE A 170 31.82 -19.05 -17.40
C PHE A 170 30.99 -20.21 -16.84
N SER A 171 29.95 -20.60 -17.59
CA SER A 171 28.94 -21.60 -17.19
C SER A 171 29.52 -22.97 -16.77
N LEU A 172 30.66 -23.32 -17.36
CA LEU A 172 31.42 -24.56 -17.14
C LEU A 172 32.69 -24.36 -16.29
N GLY A 173 32.74 -23.29 -15.47
CA GLY A 173 33.85 -23.03 -14.56
C GLY A 173 34.16 -24.25 -13.67
N TRP A 174 35.43 -24.39 -13.26
CA TRP A 174 35.92 -25.57 -12.52
C TRP A 174 35.08 -25.92 -11.29
N SER A 175 34.54 -24.90 -10.58
CA SER A 175 33.58 -25.07 -9.49
C SER A 175 32.28 -25.77 -9.92
N SER A 176 31.66 -25.32 -11.02
CA SER A 176 30.45 -25.92 -11.63
C SER A 176 30.71 -27.36 -12.08
N LEU A 177 31.86 -27.60 -12.74
CA LEU A 177 32.24 -28.92 -13.26
C LEU A 177 32.52 -29.92 -12.12
N VAL A 178 33.28 -29.52 -11.09
CA VAL A 178 33.52 -30.34 -9.89
C VAL A 178 32.23 -30.58 -9.11
N ASN A 179 31.35 -29.58 -8.98
CA ASN A 179 30.06 -29.73 -8.28
C ASN A 179 29.11 -30.69 -9.01
N ARG A 180 29.11 -30.68 -10.35
CA ARG A 180 28.29 -31.58 -11.17
C ARG A 180 28.83 -33.01 -11.28
N PHE A 181 30.15 -33.19 -11.19
CA PHE A 181 30.79 -34.51 -11.39
C PHE A 181 31.18 -35.23 -10.09
N LEU A 182 31.45 -34.51 -9.00
CA LEU A 182 31.75 -35.08 -7.66
C LEU A 182 30.62 -34.86 -6.64
N GLY A 183 29.61 -34.05 -6.97
CA GLY A 183 28.49 -33.72 -6.08
C GLY A 183 28.85 -32.73 -4.96
N PRO A 184 27.86 -31.99 -4.42
CA PRO A 184 28.10 -30.82 -3.57
C PRO A 184 28.90 -31.10 -2.30
N LYS A 185 28.74 -32.29 -1.70
CA LYS A 185 29.41 -32.64 -0.43
C LYS A 185 30.91 -32.99 -0.59
N GLN A 186 31.35 -33.45 -1.78
CA GLN A 186 32.78 -33.68 -2.05
C GLN A 186 33.41 -32.47 -2.76
N ALA A 187 32.66 -31.80 -3.64
CA ALA A 187 33.11 -30.58 -4.32
C ALA A 187 33.59 -29.50 -3.34
N GLN A 188 32.85 -29.27 -2.25
CA GLN A 188 33.25 -28.32 -1.22
C GLN A 188 34.57 -28.72 -0.53
N ARG A 189 34.80 -30.02 -0.25
CA ARG A 189 36.09 -30.49 0.31
C ARG A 189 37.26 -30.35 -0.65
N VAL A 190 37.04 -30.61 -1.95
CA VAL A 190 38.10 -30.48 -2.98
C VAL A 190 38.43 -29.02 -3.25
N LEU A 191 37.42 -28.14 -3.30
CA LEU A 191 37.62 -26.71 -3.49
C LEU A 191 38.30 -26.04 -2.27
N LEU A 192 37.92 -26.39 -1.03
CA LEU A 192 38.63 -25.92 0.17
C LEU A 192 40.03 -26.53 0.29
N GLY A 193 40.20 -27.83 -0.01
CA GLY A 193 41.50 -28.51 0.09
C GLY A 193 42.55 -28.06 -0.93
N LEU A 194 42.14 -27.38 -2.01
CA LEU A 194 43.03 -26.72 -2.97
C LEU A 194 43.23 -25.22 -2.66
N ALA A 195 42.36 -24.60 -1.87
CA ALA A 195 42.37 -23.16 -1.62
C ALA A 195 43.26 -22.73 -0.45
N ASP A 196 43.57 -23.61 0.52
CA ASP A 196 44.35 -23.19 1.69
C ASP A 196 45.15 -24.33 2.37
N PRO A 197 46.50 -24.32 2.30
CA PRO A 197 47.34 -25.21 3.09
C PRO A 197 47.57 -24.78 4.55
N ASN A 198 47.07 -23.61 5.00
CA ASN A 198 47.58 -22.96 6.23
C ASN A 198 46.54 -22.34 7.19
N LEU A 199 45.25 -22.65 7.11
CA LEU A 199 44.28 -22.30 8.17
C LEU A 199 43.75 -23.51 8.94
N GLN A 200 44.52 -23.95 9.94
CA GLN A 200 43.96 -24.65 11.09
C GLN A 200 43.30 -23.66 12.05
N ILE A 201 41.98 -23.78 12.26
CA ILE A 201 41.28 -23.14 13.38
C ILE A 201 40.81 -24.25 14.34
N PRO A 202 41.38 -24.38 15.55
CA PRO A 202 40.98 -25.39 16.53
C PRO A 202 39.99 -24.86 17.58
N ARG A 203 38.92 -25.61 17.90
CA ARG A 203 38.17 -25.52 19.17
C ARG A 203 37.32 -26.78 19.45
N PRO A 204 36.92 -27.08 20.71
CA PRO A 204 37.08 -28.44 21.26
C PRO A 204 35.90 -28.99 22.12
N LEU A 205 36.13 -30.16 22.78
CA LEU A 205 35.37 -30.82 23.87
C LEU A 205 34.04 -31.52 23.46
N ALA A 206 33.73 -32.77 23.84
CA ALA A 206 33.78 -33.43 25.17
C ALA A 206 34.04 -34.97 25.05
N THR A 207 34.87 -35.67 25.87
CA THR A 207 34.62 -36.26 27.24
C THR A 207 33.40 -37.23 27.32
N THR A 208 33.43 -38.49 27.86
CA THR A 208 34.37 -39.24 28.76
C THR A 208 34.22 -40.82 28.62
N PRO A 209 34.58 -41.79 29.53
CA PRO A 209 35.43 -42.95 29.16
C PRO A 209 35.01 -44.39 29.61
N SER A 210 35.83 -45.42 29.28
CA SER A 210 36.16 -46.64 30.09
C SER A 210 37.23 -47.47 29.34
N ALA A 211 38.46 -47.72 29.84
CA ALA A 211 38.89 -48.64 30.90
C ALA A 211 38.90 -50.14 30.48
N ALA A 212 39.91 -50.98 30.73
CA ALA A 212 41.32 -50.78 31.16
C ALA A 212 42.13 -52.10 31.04
N SER A 213 43.43 -52.05 30.66
CA SER A 213 44.51 -52.94 31.19
C SER A 213 45.91 -52.61 30.64
N LEU A 214 46.88 -52.50 31.55
CA LEU A 214 48.35 -52.39 31.37
C LEU A 214 48.99 -53.81 31.50
N PRO A 215 50.34 -54.06 31.42
CA PRO A 215 51.50 -53.16 31.41
C PRO A 215 52.59 -53.50 30.34
N ALA A 216 53.82 -52.95 30.37
CA ALA A 216 54.29 -51.55 30.41
C ALA A 216 55.84 -51.52 30.36
N ALA A 217 56.47 -50.74 29.45
CA ALA A 217 57.92 -50.48 29.44
C ALA A 217 58.28 -49.23 28.59
N THR A 218 58.88 -48.23 29.25
CA THR A 218 59.68 -47.13 28.67
C THR A 218 61.18 -47.49 28.82
N PRO A 219 62.18 -46.77 28.24
CA PRO A 219 62.14 -45.41 27.65
C PRO A 219 62.93 -45.27 26.31
N GLU A 220 63.21 -44.00 25.96
CA GLU A 220 64.29 -43.50 25.05
C GLU A 220 63.97 -43.23 23.56
N SER A 221 63.66 -41.95 23.32
CA SER A 221 64.18 -41.02 22.29
C SER A 221 64.68 -41.48 20.89
N VAL A 222 64.41 -40.55 19.95
CA VAL A 222 65.15 -40.17 18.72
C VAL A 222 64.47 -40.49 17.37
N SER A 223 64.43 -39.45 16.53
CA SER A 223 64.24 -39.40 15.06
C SER A 223 62.88 -39.69 14.41
N HIS A 224 62.63 -38.87 13.38
CA HIS A 224 61.60 -38.97 12.34
C HIS A 224 61.86 -40.11 11.33
N ASP A 225 60.86 -40.32 10.46
CA ASP A 225 60.90 -41.09 9.20
C ASP A 225 61.05 -42.61 9.27
N GLU A 226 59.92 -43.35 9.33
CA GLU A 226 59.81 -44.67 8.66
C GLU A 226 58.39 -45.28 8.46
N PHE A 227 57.27 -44.58 8.75
CA PHE A 227 55.94 -45.23 8.76
C PHE A 227 55.24 -45.44 7.39
N MET A 228 55.85 -45.07 6.25
CA MET A 228 55.25 -45.32 4.93
C MET A 228 55.54 -46.71 4.33
N VAL A 229 56.40 -47.51 4.96
CA VAL A 229 56.87 -48.80 4.42
C VAL A 229 55.91 -50.00 4.64
N PRO A 230 55.14 -50.14 5.75
CA PRO A 230 54.35 -51.35 5.99
C PRO A 230 53.20 -51.57 5.00
N LEU A 231 52.58 -50.48 4.50
CA LEU A 231 51.45 -50.57 3.58
C LEU A 231 51.88 -51.04 2.17
N VAL A 232 53.08 -50.65 1.74
CA VAL A 232 53.64 -51.00 0.43
C VAL A 232 54.06 -52.47 0.39
N MET A 233 54.58 -53.01 1.50
CA MET A 233 55.01 -54.42 1.57
C MET A 233 53.83 -55.40 1.50
N SER A 234 52.64 -55.01 1.98
CA SER A 234 51.42 -55.83 1.90
C SER A 234 50.87 -55.98 0.48
N LEU A 235 51.15 -55.02 -0.41
CA LEU A 235 50.77 -55.10 -1.84
C LEU A 235 51.80 -55.85 -2.71
N ALA A 236 53.00 -56.12 -2.20
CA ALA A 236 54.09 -56.74 -2.96
C ALA A 236 53.91 -58.27 -3.15
N SER A 237 53.16 -58.94 -2.27
CA SER A 237 52.97 -60.40 -2.26
C SER A 237 52.00 -60.96 -3.31
N LEU A 238 51.38 -60.09 -4.12
CA LEU A 238 50.52 -60.46 -5.26
C LEU A 238 51.14 -60.09 -6.62
N THR A 239 52.46 -60.22 -6.75
CA THR A 239 53.20 -60.12 -8.02
C THR A 239 53.04 -61.39 -8.89
N SER A 240 51.79 -61.70 -9.24
CA SER A 240 51.51 -62.56 -10.38
C SER A 240 52.05 -61.91 -11.66
N ARG A 241 52.75 -62.67 -12.51
CA ARG A 241 53.36 -62.17 -13.77
C ARG A 241 52.39 -61.46 -14.72
N THR A 242 51.07 -61.64 -14.54
CA THR A 242 50.02 -60.97 -15.32
C THR A 242 49.73 -59.53 -14.88
N SER A 243 50.14 -59.08 -13.69
CA SER A 243 49.86 -57.70 -13.23
C SER A 243 50.80 -56.67 -13.85
N MET A 244 52.08 -57.02 -14.04
CA MET A 244 53.06 -56.12 -14.67
C MET A 244 52.72 -55.80 -16.13
N SER A 245 52.20 -56.78 -16.90
CA SER A 245 51.76 -56.51 -18.27
C SER A 245 50.56 -55.56 -18.32
N ILE A 246 49.61 -55.67 -17.39
CA ILE A 246 48.46 -54.74 -17.29
C ILE A 246 48.92 -53.32 -16.95
N ILE A 247 49.87 -53.15 -16.03
CA ILE A 247 50.41 -51.83 -15.66
C ILE A 247 51.21 -51.22 -16.82
N VAL A 248 52.05 -52.00 -17.51
CA VAL A 248 52.84 -51.52 -18.65
C VAL A 248 51.94 -51.21 -19.85
N VAL A 249 51.00 -52.08 -20.21
CA VAL A 249 50.06 -51.85 -21.32
C VAL A 249 49.13 -50.66 -21.00
N GLY A 250 48.61 -50.58 -19.78
CA GLY A 250 47.83 -49.43 -19.30
C GLY A 250 48.62 -48.12 -19.33
N GLY A 251 49.89 -48.14 -18.91
CA GLY A 251 50.79 -46.99 -18.96
C GLY A 251 51.14 -46.56 -20.39
N VAL A 252 51.34 -47.50 -21.32
CA VAL A 252 51.55 -47.22 -22.75
C VAL A 252 50.29 -46.61 -23.37
N ILE A 253 49.11 -47.17 -23.11
CA ILE A 253 47.81 -46.64 -23.57
C ILE A 253 47.56 -45.23 -23.01
N TRP A 254 47.86 -44.98 -21.74
CA TRP A 254 47.75 -43.66 -21.14
C TRP A 254 48.75 -42.66 -21.76
N ARG A 255 49.96 -43.11 -22.11
CA ARG A 255 50.98 -42.29 -22.76
C ARG A 255 50.68 -41.98 -24.23
N THR A 256 50.01 -42.87 -24.96
CA THR A 256 49.67 -42.69 -26.39
C THR A 256 48.34 -41.96 -26.60
N ILE A 257 47.32 -42.28 -25.81
CA ILE A 257 45.94 -41.79 -25.98
C ILE A 257 45.57 -40.74 -24.92
N GLY A 258 46.11 -40.83 -23.71
CA GLY A 258 45.80 -39.89 -22.61
C GLY A 258 46.12 -38.44 -22.97
N TRP A 259 47.31 -38.14 -23.51
CA TRP A 259 47.64 -36.77 -23.93
C TRP A 259 46.75 -36.27 -25.09
N LYS A 260 46.30 -37.16 -25.98
CA LYS A 260 45.37 -36.80 -27.06
C LYS A 260 43.98 -36.50 -26.53
N LEU A 261 43.48 -37.28 -25.56
CA LEU A 261 42.20 -37.02 -24.89
C LEU A 261 42.25 -35.74 -24.03
N ILE A 262 43.35 -35.49 -23.31
CA ILE A 262 43.56 -34.26 -22.53
C ILE A 262 43.65 -33.04 -23.47
N SER A 263 44.40 -33.14 -24.57
CA SER A 263 44.48 -32.08 -25.57
C SER A 263 43.14 -31.82 -26.26
N LEU A 264 42.34 -32.87 -26.51
CA LEU A 264 41.02 -32.75 -27.14
C LEU A 264 40.00 -32.14 -26.18
N SER A 265 39.98 -32.56 -24.90
CA SER A 265 39.09 -32.00 -23.89
C SER A 265 39.44 -30.56 -23.53
N LEU A 266 40.74 -30.24 -23.41
CA LEU A 266 41.22 -28.87 -23.21
C LEU A 266 40.92 -27.97 -24.42
N SER A 267 41.06 -28.50 -25.65
CA SER A 267 40.68 -27.78 -26.87
C SER A 267 39.17 -27.55 -26.95
N MET A 268 38.34 -28.54 -26.63
CA MET A 268 36.88 -28.42 -26.58
C MET A 268 36.43 -27.42 -25.51
N TYR A 269 37.02 -27.48 -24.31
CA TYR A 269 36.78 -26.54 -23.22
C TYR A 269 37.21 -25.11 -23.62
N GLY A 270 38.37 -24.96 -24.25
CA GLY A 270 38.86 -23.69 -24.78
C GLY A 270 37.96 -23.11 -25.87
N LEU A 271 37.43 -23.95 -26.77
CA LEU A 271 36.45 -23.56 -27.79
C LEU A 271 35.12 -23.11 -27.17
N LEU A 272 34.60 -23.83 -26.16
CA LEU A 272 33.41 -23.42 -25.41
C LEU A 272 33.63 -22.10 -24.66
N TYR A 273 34.79 -21.93 -24.01
CA TYR A 273 35.16 -20.68 -23.35
C TYR A 273 35.26 -19.51 -24.34
N LEU A 274 35.88 -19.72 -25.51
CA LEU A 274 35.94 -18.70 -26.55
C LEU A 274 34.56 -18.39 -27.13
N TYR A 275 33.73 -19.41 -27.37
CA TYR A 275 32.36 -19.26 -27.84
C TYR A 275 31.53 -18.43 -26.84
N GLU A 276 31.57 -18.77 -25.56
CA GLU A 276 30.82 -18.06 -24.51
C GLU A 276 31.33 -16.62 -24.35
N ARG A 277 32.66 -16.41 -24.41
CA ARG A 277 33.30 -15.10 -24.31
C ARG A 277 33.10 -14.20 -25.54
N LEU A 278 33.00 -14.78 -26.74
CA LEU A 278 32.62 -14.08 -27.98
C LEU A 278 31.11 -13.78 -28.00
N THR A 279 30.28 -14.65 -27.43
CA THR A 279 28.84 -14.43 -27.28
C THR A 279 28.53 -13.34 -26.25
N TRP A 280 29.40 -13.13 -25.25
CA TRP A 280 29.29 -12.11 -24.19
C TRP A 280 29.58 -10.66 -24.65
N THR A 281 28.90 -10.25 -25.73
CA THR A 281 28.90 -8.89 -26.28
C THR A 281 28.18 -7.89 -25.36
N THR A 282 28.28 -6.58 -25.66
CA THR A 282 27.55 -5.53 -24.92
C THR A 282 26.05 -5.77 -24.89
N LYS A 283 25.44 -6.29 -25.98
CA LYS A 283 24.02 -6.64 -26.04
C LYS A 283 23.63 -7.81 -25.14
N ALA A 284 24.51 -8.81 -24.99
CA ALA A 284 24.27 -9.93 -24.07
C ALA A 284 24.33 -9.46 -22.61
N LYS A 285 25.28 -8.58 -22.29
CA LYS A 285 25.41 -7.92 -20.98
C LYS A 285 24.21 -7.05 -20.65
N GLU A 286 23.73 -6.24 -21.60
CA GLU A 286 22.53 -5.42 -21.45
C GLU A 286 21.31 -6.29 -21.16
N ARG A 287 21.13 -7.41 -21.89
CA ARG A 287 20.01 -8.34 -21.65
C ARG A 287 20.08 -9.01 -20.28
N ALA A 288 21.27 -9.42 -19.83
CA ALA A 288 21.47 -9.98 -18.50
C ALA A 288 21.19 -8.94 -17.40
N PHE A 289 21.68 -7.70 -17.56
CA PHE A 289 21.37 -6.56 -16.70
C PHE A 289 19.86 -6.31 -16.63
N LYS A 290 19.17 -6.22 -17.79
CA LYS A 290 17.71 -5.99 -17.86
C LYS A 290 16.95 -7.10 -17.13
N GLN A 291 17.34 -8.37 -17.27
CA GLN A 291 16.71 -9.48 -16.54
C GLN A 291 16.96 -9.42 -15.01
N GLN A 292 18.19 -9.16 -14.57
CA GLN A 292 18.50 -8.99 -13.14
C GLN A 292 17.73 -7.80 -12.56
N PHE A 293 17.68 -6.69 -13.29
CA PHE A 293 16.97 -5.48 -12.91
C PHE A 293 15.45 -5.71 -12.82
N VAL A 294 14.83 -6.37 -13.82
CA VAL A 294 13.38 -6.68 -13.79
C VAL A 294 13.03 -7.54 -12.57
N ASN A 295 13.82 -8.57 -12.26
CA ASN A 295 13.56 -9.41 -11.08
C ASN A 295 13.67 -8.60 -9.78
N TYR A 296 14.76 -7.83 -9.61
CA TYR A 296 14.99 -7.00 -8.43
C TYR A 296 13.90 -5.93 -8.26
N ALA A 297 13.59 -5.20 -9.35
CA ALA A 297 12.57 -4.17 -9.36
C ALA A 297 11.17 -4.76 -9.12
N THR A 298 10.87 -5.96 -9.62
CA THR A 298 9.62 -6.68 -9.34
C THR A 298 9.43 -6.91 -7.85
N GLU A 299 10.43 -7.46 -7.15
CA GLU A 299 10.37 -7.69 -5.70
C GLU A 299 10.20 -6.39 -4.90
N LYS A 300 10.94 -5.33 -5.28
CA LYS A 300 10.86 -4.02 -4.62
C LYS A 300 9.55 -3.28 -4.89
N LEU A 301 9.05 -3.32 -6.12
CA LEU A 301 7.77 -2.72 -6.50
C LEU A 301 6.61 -3.44 -5.82
N GLN A 302 6.62 -4.78 -5.75
CA GLN A 302 5.61 -5.56 -5.02
C GLN A 302 5.50 -5.15 -3.54
N MET A 303 6.63 -4.83 -2.89
CA MET A 303 6.63 -4.37 -1.50
C MET A 303 5.94 -3.01 -1.30
N ILE A 304 5.96 -2.12 -2.30
CA ILE A 304 5.29 -0.82 -2.21
C ILE A 304 3.86 -0.81 -2.78
N VAL A 305 3.38 -1.88 -3.42
CA VAL A 305 2.00 -1.93 -3.96
C VAL A 305 0.98 -1.56 -2.88
N SER A 306 1.10 -2.14 -1.68
CA SER A 306 0.21 -1.86 -0.55
C SER A 306 0.34 -0.43 -0.01
N LEU A 307 1.53 0.19 -0.10
CA LEU A 307 1.74 1.58 0.29
C LEU A 307 1.13 2.54 -0.74
N THR A 308 1.34 2.30 -2.03
CA THR A 308 0.77 3.09 -3.12
C THR A 308 -0.75 2.97 -3.16
N SER A 309 -1.31 1.77 -2.98
CA SER A 309 -2.76 1.56 -2.92
C SER A 309 -3.37 2.23 -1.69
N ALA A 310 -2.77 2.09 -0.51
CA ALA A 310 -3.24 2.76 0.71
C ALA A 310 -3.12 4.29 0.62
N ASN A 311 -2.05 4.84 0.04
CA ASN A 311 -1.90 6.28 -0.17
C ASN A 311 -2.95 6.82 -1.14
N CYS A 312 -3.23 6.11 -2.24
CA CYS A 312 -4.31 6.46 -3.17
C CYS A 312 -5.68 6.42 -2.50
N SER A 313 -5.96 5.32 -1.78
CA SER A 313 -7.16 5.07 -0.99
C SER A 313 -7.40 6.21 0.02
N HIS A 314 -6.36 6.63 0.76
CA HIS A 314 -6.41 7.75 1.69
C HIS A 314 -6.68 9.10 1.00
N GLN A 315 -6.08 9.38 -0.16
CA GLN A 315 -6.36 10.63 -0.89
C GLN A 315 -7.83 10.71 -1.34
N VAL A 316 -8.38 9.61 -1.87
CA VAL A 316 -9.81 9.51 -2.22
C VAL A 316 -10.68 9.70 -0.97
N GLN A 317 -10.37 8.99 0.12
CA GLN A 317 -11.08 9.12 1.39
C GLN A 317 -11.10 10.58 1.89
N GLN A 318 -9.97 11.29 1.80
CA GLN A 318 -9.84 12.68 2.23
C GLN A 318 -10.67 13.64 1.36
N GLU A 319 -10.66 13.49 0.04
CA GLU A 319 -11.48 14.31 -0.86
C GLU A 319 -12.98 14.03 -0.68
N MET A 320 -13.38 12.77 -0.49
CA MET A 320 -14.78 12.41 -0.22
C MET A 320 -15.25 12.96 1.13
N ALA A 321 -14.47 12.76 2.19
CA ALA A 321 -14.78 13.27 3.52
C ALA A 321 -14.84 14.80 3.55
N THR A 322 -13.95 15.48 2.80
CA THR A 322 -13.98 16.95 2.65
C THR A 322 -15.23 17.42 1.90
N THR A 323 -15.64 16.69 0.85
CA THR A 323 -16.87 16.97 0.11
C THR A 323 -18.10 16.79 1.00
N PHE A 324 -18.15 15.68 1.75
CA PHE A 324 -19.21 15.38 2.70
C PHE A 324 -19.30 16.41 3.85
N ALA A 325 -18.16 16.84 4.42
CA ALA A 325 -18.15 17.88 5.45
C ALA A 325 -18.77 19.21 4.96
N ARG A 326 -18.55 19.58 3.69
CA ARG A 326 -19.19 20.75 3.06
C ARG A 326 -20.69 20.57 2.88
N LEU A 327 -21.14 19.35 2.54
CA LEU A 327 -22.56 19.01 2.46
C LEU A 327 -23.24 19.12 3.84
N CYS A 328 -22.63 18.56 4.90
CA CYS A 328 -23.13 18.71 6.27
C CYS A 328 -23.21 20.17 6.69
N GLN A 329 -22.20 20.99 6.39
CA GLN A 329 -22.21 22.42 6.71
C GLN A 329 -23.40 23.17 6.08
N GLN A 330 -23.84 22.79 4.87
CA GLN A 330 -25.04 23.35 4.24
C GLN A 330 -26.33 22.95 4.99
N VAL A 331 -26.41 21.73 5.51
CA VAL A 331 -27.54 21.28 6.34
C VAL A 331 -27.51 21.94 7.72
N ASP A 332 -26.34 22.11 8.35
CA ASP A 332 -26.19 22.82 9.62
C ASP A 332 -26.66 24.28 9.54
N ILE A 333 -26.38 24.96 8.43
CA ILE A 333 -26.90 26.32 8.16
C ILE A 333 -28.43 26.28 8.06
N THR A 334 -28.99 25.26 7.41
CA THR A 334 -30.45 25.07 7.31
C THR A 334 -31.08 24.79 8.67
N GLN A 335 -30.49 23.92 9.49
CA GLN A 335 -30.95 23.65 10.85
C GLN A 335 -30.92 24.91 11.72
N LYS A 336 -29.84 25.69 11.68
CA LYS A 336 -29.74 26.98 12.39
C LYS A 336 -30.80 27.99 11.93
N ASN A 337 -31.13 28.01 10.65
CA ASN A 337 -32.21 28.88 10.14
C ASN A 337 -33.59 28.45 10.68
N LEU A 338 -33.87 27.14 10.75
CA LEU A 338 -35.09 26.61 11.38
C LEU A 338 -35.15 26.91 12.88
N GLU A 339 -34.04 26.72 13.61
CA GLU A 339 -33.91 27.06 15.04
C GLU A 339 -34.17 28.55 15.31
N ASN A 340 -33.61 29.44 14.49
CA ASN A 340 -33.85 30.88 14.57
C ASN A 340 -35.32 31.24 14.31
N GLU A 341 -35.99 30.55 13.38
CA GLU A 341 -37.41 30.78 13.07
C GLU A 341 -38.32 30.32 14.21
N ILE A 342 -38.04 29.15 14.80
CA ILE A 342 -38.73 28.64 15.99
C ILE A 342 -38.56 29.61 17.17
N ALA A 343 -37.36 30.17 17.37
CA ALA A 343 -37.10 31.17 18.40
C ALA A 343 -37.86 32.49 18.14
N ARG A 344 -37.95 32.92 16.87
CA ARG A 344 -38.72 34.11 16.46
C ARG A 344 -40.21 33.93 16.75
N LEU A 345 -40.79 32.81 16.31
CA LEU A 345 -42.20 32.48 16.53
C LEU A 345 -42.53 32.33 18.02
N SER A 346 -41.64 31.72 18.81
CA SER A 346 -41.80 31.62 20.26
C SER A 346 -41.88 33.00 20.93
N LYS A 347 -40.99 33.93 20.56
CA LYS A 347 -41.02 35.31 21.04
C LYS A 347 -42.28 36.08 20.62
N GLU A 348 -42.82 35.80 19.44
CA GLU A 348 -44.08 36.40 18.97
C GLU A 348 -45.29 35.87 19.76
N ILE A 349 -45.32 34.56 20.05
CA ILE A 349 -46.33 33.94 20.92
C ILE A 349 -46.31 34.57 22.33
N ASP A 350 -45.13 34.74 22.94
CA ASP A 350 -44.97 35.38 24.25
C ASP A 350 -45.49 36.83 24.25
N GLN A 351 -45.21 37.58 23.18
CA GLN A 351 -45.72 38.95 23.02
C GLN A 351 -47.24 38.99 22.87
N LEU A 352 -47.83 38.07 22.08
CA LEU A 352 -49.28 37.97 21.91
C LEU A 352 -49.98 37.55 23.21
N GLU A 353 -49.40 36.64 23.99
CA GLU A 353 -49.91 36.25 25.30
C GLU A 353 -49.84 37.40 26.32
N ASN A 354 -48.77 38.19 26.31
CA ASN A 354 -48.66 39.40 27.13
C ASN A 354 -49.69 40.47 26.73
N ILE A 355 -49.93 40.69 25.43
CA ILE A 355 -50.98 41.61 24.96
C ILE A 355 -52.37 41.10 25.40
N GLN A 356 -52.63 39.81 25.24
CA GLN A 356 -53.91 39.20 25.62
C GLN A 356 -54.15 39.26 27.14
N SER A 357 -53.12 39.03 27.97
CA SER A 357 -53.24 39.09 29.43
C SER A 357 -53.49 40.52 29.92
N ASN A 358 -52.76 41.51 29.41
CA ASN A 358 -52.97 42.93 29.72
C ASN A 358 -54.35 43.41 29.29
N SER A 359 -54.81 43.01 28.10
CA SER A 359 -56.15 43.34 27.60
C SER A 359 -57.27 42.71 28.44
N ARG A 360 -57.07 41.46 28.93
CA ARG A 360 -57.98 40.84 29.92
C ARG A 360 -58.00 41.61 31.24
N GLN A 361 -56.84 42.06 31.76
CA GLN A 361 -56.79 42.89 32.97
C GLN A 361 -57.51 44.24 32.78
N LEU A 362 -57.30 44.90 31.64
CA LEU A 362 -57.99 46.15 31.29
C LEU A 362 -59.50 45.96 31.18
N ARG A 363 -59.97 44.88 30.54
CA ARG A 363 -61.39 44.49 30.50
C ARG A 363 -61.96 44.28 31.90
N ASN A 364 -61.26 43.57 32.78
CA ASN A 364 -61.72 43.33 34.15
C ASN A 364 -61.83 44.65 34.95
N LYS A 365 -60.88 45.58 34.78
CA LYS A 365 -60.93 46.93 35.37
C LYS A 365 -62.10 47.76 34.82
N ALA A 366 -62.36 47.70 33.51
CA ALA A 366 -63.47 48.40 32.87
C ALA A 366 -64.83 47.87 33.37
N ILE A 367 -65.01 46.54 33.41
CA ILE A 367 -66.23 45.91 33.96
C ILE A 367 -66.41 46.26 35.44
N HIS A 368 -65.33 46.34 36.23
CA HIS A 368 -65.42 46.81 37.62
C HIS A 368 -65.92 48.25 37.70
N LEU A 369 -65.38 49.16 36.88
CA LEU A 369 -65.78 50.57 36.84
C LEU A 369 -67.24 50.74 36.39
N GLU A 370 -67.67 49.97 35.39
CA GLU A 370 -69.06 49.94 34.90
C GLU A 370 -70.03 49.47 35.99
N ASN A 371 -69.67 48.43 36.75
CA ASN A 371 -70.44 47.97 37.90
C ASN A 371 -70.52 49.01 39.04
N GLU A 372 -69.46 49.80 39.28
CA GLU A 372 -69.53 50.93 40.23
C GLU A 372 -70.45 52.06 39.73
N LEU A 373 -70.37 52.40 38.44
CA LEU A 373 -71.23 53.41 37.82
C LEU A 373 -72.72 53.00 37.83
N ASP A 374 -73.02 51.73 37.57
CA ASP A 374 -74.38 51.20 37.67
C ASP A 374 -74.88 51.15 39.13
N ARG A 375 -74.02 50.74 40.08
CA ARG A 375 -74.32 50.85 41.53
C ARG A 375 -74.64 52.29 41.95
N PHE A 376 -73.83 53.25 41.51
CA PHE A 376 -74.02 54.68 41.77
C PHE A 376 -75.33 55.19 41.16
N THR A 377 -75.59 54.87 39.90
CA THR A 377 -76.83 55.24 39.19
C THR A 377 -78.07 54.72 39.91
N LYS A 378 -78.06 53.45 40.33
CA LYS A 378 -79.15 52.83 41.10
C LYS A 378 -79.34 53.47 42.49
N HIS A 379 -78.26 53.82 43.18
CA HIS A 379 -78.35 54.44 44.52
C HIS A 379 -78.80 55.90 44.50
N PHE A 380 -78.29 56.70 43.57
CA PHE A 380 -78.42 58.17 43.61
C PHE A 380 -79.36 58.75 42.56
N LEU A 381 -79.55 58.09 41.40
CA LEU A 381 -80.37 58.63 40.30
C LEU A 381 -81.74 57.95 40.18
N GLN A 382 -81.87 56.66 40.51
CA GLN A 382 -83.17 55.97 40.47
C GLN A 382 -84.06 56.20 41.71
N LYS A 383 -83.50 56.66 42.84
CA LYS A 383 -84.25 56.93 44.08
C LYS A 383 -84.98 58.28 44.11
N GLY A 384 -84.91 59.05 43.03
CA GLY A 384 -85.47 60.40 42.90
C GLY A 384 -86.71 60.51 41.99
N LYS A 385 -87.48 59.42 41.84
CA LYS A 385 -88.79 59.39 41.17
C LYS A 385 -89.84 58.77 42.08
#